data_AF-A0A9P4HAM6-F1
#
_entry.id   AF-A0A9P4HAM6-F1
#
_cell.length_a   1.000
_cell.length_b   1.000
_cell.length_c   1.000
_cell.angle_alpha   90.00
_cell.angle_beta   90.00
_cell.angle_gamma   90.00
#
_symmetry.space_group_name_H-M   'P 1'
#
loop_
_entity.id
_entity.type
_entity.pdbx_description
1 polymer ?
#
loop_
_entity_poly.entity_id
_entity_poly.type
_entity_poly.pdbx_seq_one_letter_code
_entity_poly.pdbx_strand_id
1 'polypeptide(L)'
;MQKSSKSVIDLSMDDPDAVAAMMQYCYQLDYTDRSLELSPEVDEVSDLRPHVDVYMLAERYGMSGLKQLALQKFDDMATTALTIHGSEEQLLQAVRAIYAPSRRANADQLRHVIVKICANHVQGFISGSHTTMALVFESMDELPDFRSDLFEEMATRWK
;
A
#
# COMPACT_ATOMS: atom_id res chain seq x y z
N MET A 1 23.13 24.92 25.09
CA MET A 1 22.66 23.53 24.99
C MET A 1 21.23 23.48 25.50
N GLN A 2 20.25 23.43 24.60
CA GLN A 2 18.82 23.46 24.97
C GLN A 2 18.34 22.01 25.15
N LYS A 3 18.08 21.61 26.39
CA LYS A 3 17.50 20.29 26.70
C LYS A 3 16.02 20.34 26.36
N SER A 4 15.54 19.44 25.51
CA SER A 4 14.11 19.21 25.31
C SER A 4 13.57 18.49 26.55
N SER A 5 12.88 19.21 27.42
CA SER A 5 12.40 18.71 28.72
C SER A 5 11.03 18.02 28.66
N LYS A 6 10.59 17.53 27.50
CA LYS A 6 9.35 16.74 27.40
C LYS A 6 9.70 15.29 27.07
N SER A 7 9.52 14.40 28.05
CA SER A 7 9.59 12.94 27.87
C SER A 7 8.34 12.37 27.16
N VAL A 8 7.62 13.21 26.43
CA VAL A 8 6.34 12.87 25.79
C VAL A 8 6.45 13.28 24.33
N ILE A 9 6.26 12.31 23.44
CA ILE A 9 6.09 12.51 22.01
C ILE A 9 4.59 12.44 21.74
N ASP A 10 4.03 13.50 21.15
CA ASP A 10 2.62 13.55 20.78
C ASP A 10 2.44 12.94 19.38
N LEU A 11 1.67 11.86 19.31
CA LEU A 11 1.32 11.10 18.09
C LEU A 11 -0.20 11.11 17.84
N SER A 12 -0.95 12.01 18.51
CA SER A 12 -2.42 12.01 18.47
C SER A 12 -3.03 12.36 17.11
N MET A 13 -2.22 12.92 16.20
CA MET A 13 -2.61 13.28 14.84
C MET A 13 -2.38 12.15 13.83
N ASP A 14 -1.74 11.06 14.26
CA ASP A 14 -1.46 9.89 13.44
C ASP A 14 -2.50 8.80 13.65
N ASP A 15 -2.61 7.91 12.67
CA ASP A 15 -3.48 6.75 12.77
C ASP A 15 -3.02 5.83 13.91
N PRO A 16 -3.89 5.47 14.87
CA PRO A 16 -3.50 4.70 16.05
C PRO A 16 -2.99 3.30 15.70
N ASP A 17 -3.43 2.72 14.57
CA ASP A 17 -3.02 1.39 14.16
C ASP A 17 -1.64 1.44 13.50
N ALA A 18 -1.38 2.45 12.68
CA ALA A 18 -0.04 2.73 12.16
C ALA A 18 0.96 3.03 13.29
N VAL A 19 0.54 3.77 14.32
CA VAL A 19 1.37 4.03 15.51
C VAL A 19 1.62 2.74 16.28
N ALA A 20 0.62 1.88 16.45
CA ALA A 20 0.80 0.58 17.09
C ALA A 20 1.79 -0.30 16.32
N ALA A 21 1.71 -0.34 14.98
CA ALA A 21 2.66 -1.04 14.13
C ALA A 21 4.07 -0.46 14.22
N MET A 22 4.20 0.87 14.26
CA MET A 22 5.49 1.54 14.50
C MET A 22 6.08 1.14 15.85
N MET A 23 5.26 1.08 16.90
CA MET A 23 5.70 0.63 18.22
C MET A 23 6.12 -0.84 18.20
N GLN A 24 5.35 -1.74 17.59
CA GLN A 24 5.73 -3.15 17.43
C GLN A 24 7.09 -3.29 16.73
N TYR A 25 7.27 -2.57 15.61
CA TYR A 25 8.52 -2.58 14.85
C TYR A 25 9.72 -2.14 15.70
N CYS A 26 9.57 -1.11 16.53
CA CYS A 26 10.65 -0.68 17.42
C CYS A 26 11.12 -1.75 18.41
N TYR A 27 10.25 -2.70 18.79
CA TYR A 27 10.59 -3.79 19.71
C TYR A 27 10.94 -5.10 19.01
N GLN A 28 10.34 -5.38 17.85
CA GLN A 28 10.38 -6.70 17.22
C GLN A 28 11.06 -6.68 15.85
N LEU A 29 11.38 -5.50 15.31
CA LEU A 29 11.78 -5.28 13.91
C LEU A 29 10.76 -5.79 12.89
N ASP A 30 9.51 -5.99 13.33
CA ASP A 30 8.38 -6.41 12.52
C ASP A 30 7.07 -5.86 13.11
N TYR A 31 5.99 -5.89 12.35
CA TYR A 31 4.64 -5.60 12.83
C TYR A 31 3.63 -6.60 12.29
N THR A 32 2.59 -6.89 13.07
CA THR A 32 1.57 -7.86 12.69
C THR A 32 0.58 -7.29 11.69
N ASP A 33 0.25 -8.10 10.70
CA ASP A 33 -0.78 -7.78 9.72
C ASP A 33 -2.12 -8.02 10.43
N ARG A 34 -2.73 -6.95 10.97
CA ARG A 34 -3.92 -7.07 11.82
C ARG A 34 -5.12 -7.76 11.15
N SER A 35 -5.11 -7.98 9.83
CA SER A 35 -6.10 -8.80 9.13
C SER A 35 -5.94 -10.32 9.37
N LEU A 36 -5.00 -10.75 10.21
CA LEU A 36 -4.78 -12.18 10.54
C LEU A 36 -5.19 -12.51 11.99
N GLU A 37 -5.46 -11.50 12.82
CA GLU A 37 -5.75 -11.69 14.25
C GLU A 37 -7.24 -11.68 14.59
N LEU A 38 -8.10 -11.29 13.64
CA LEU A 38 -9.55 -11.32 13.79
C LEU A 38 -10.09 -12.66 13.22
N SER A 39 -11.14 -13.18 13.87
CA SER A 39 -11.64 -14.57 13.81
C SER A 39 -11.58 -15.27 12.43
N PRO A 40 -11.20 -16.57 12.34
CA PRO A 40 -11.22 -17.35 11.08
C PRO A 40 -12.62 -17.59 10.49
N GLU A 41 -13.66 -16.96 11.04
CA GLU A 41 -15.06 -17.11 10.66
C GLU A 41 -15.58 -15.97 9.77
N VAL A 42 -14.81 -14.89 9.62
CA VAL A 42 -15.04 -13.87 8.59
C VAL A 42 -14.08 -14.15 7.45
N ASP A 43 -14.62 -14.14 6.23
CA ASP A 43 -13.86 -14.16 4.97
C ASP A 43 -13.03 -12.87 4.92
N GLU A 44 -11.95 -12.80 5.72
CA GLU A 44 -11.15 -11.59 5.95
C GLU A 44 -10.27 -11.33 4.74
N VAL A 45 -10.93 -10.69 3.80
CA VAL A 45 -10.34 -9.79 2.83
C VAL A 45 -9.11 -9.08 3.44
N SER A 46 -7.94 -9.37 2.91
CA SER A 46 -6.68 -8.78 3.37
C SER A 46 -6.63 -7.28 2.99
N ASP A 47 -6.88 -6.40 3.96
CA ASP A 47 -6.85 -4.95 3.74
C ASP A 47 -5.41 -4.46 3.51
N LEU A 48 -5.20 -3.78 2.39
CA LEU A 48 -3.92 -3.19 1.99
C LEU A 48 -3.67 -1.83 2.62
N ARG A 49 -4.73 -1.16 3.09
CA ARG A 49 -4.68 0.21 3.60
C ARG A 49 -3.73 0.37 4.81
N PRO A 50 -3.67 -0.55 5.80
CA PRO A 50 -2.77 -0.42 6.93
C PRO A 50 -1.31 -0.27 6.51
N HIS A 51 -0.85 -0.97 5.48
CA HIS A 51 0.54 -0.88 5.03
C HIS A 51 0.87 0.45 4.36
N VAL A 52 -0.10 1.02 3.63
CA VAL A 52 0.04 2.39 3.09
C VAL A 52 0.17 3.39 4.23
N ASP A 53 -0.65 3.24 5.29
CA ASP A 53 -0.66 4.17 6.42
C ASP A 53 0.62 4.06 7.27
N VAL A 54 1.12 2.83 7.52
CA VAL A 54 2.43 2.59 8.16
C VAL A 54 3.57 3.16 7.33
N TYR A 55 3.57 2.96 6.01
CA TYR A 55 4.58 3.54 5.13
C TYR A 55 4.60 5.07 5.23
N MET A 56 3.43 5.71 5.21
CA MET A 56 3.30 7.17 5.30
C MET A 56 3.78 7.71 6.65
N LEU A 57 3.47 6.99 7.74
CA LEU A 57 3.98 7.30 9.07
C LEU A 57 5.50 7.16 9.11
N ALA A 58 6.03 6.04 8.62
CA ALA A 58 7.46 5.77 8.63
C ALA A 58 8.26 6.82 7.84
N GLU A 59 7.75 7.26 6.69
CA GLU A 59 8.37 8.35 5.92
C GLU A 59 8.39 9.67 6.71
N ARG A 60 7.25 10.02 7.34
CA ARG A 60 7.11 11.25 8.13
C ARG A 60 8.08 11.32 9.30
N TYR A 61 8.34 10.18 9.94
CA TYR A 61 9.24 10.08 11.09
C TYR A 61 10.67 9.67 10.72
N GLY A 62 10.99 9.52 9.42
CA GLY A 62 12.34 9.17 8.96
C GLY A 62 12.78 7.74 9.29
N MET A 63 11.83 6.83 9.53
CA MET A 63 12.07 5.44 9.91
C MET A 63 12.25 4.56 8.67
N SER A 64 13.43 4.65 8.05
CA SER A 64 13.72 3.98 6.77
C SER A 64 13.48 2.46 6.80
N GLY A 65 13.83 1.77 7.89
CA GLY A 65 13.61 0.33 8.01
C GLY A 65 12.13 -0.06 8.05
N LEU A 66 11.32 0.67 8.82
CA LEU A 66 9.86 0.47 8.87
C LEU A 66 9.20 0.80 7.53
N LYS A 67 9.67 1.86 6.87
CA LYS A 67 9.20 2.23 5.53
C LYS A 67 9.41 1.10 4.52
N GLN A 68 10.61 0.51 4.49
CA GLN A 68 10.92 -0.59 3.59
C GLN A 68 10.12 -1.86 3.95
N LEU A 69 9.97 -2.16 5.24
CA LEU A 69 9.14 -3.29 5.69
C LEU A 69 7.69 -3.12 5.25
N ALA A 70 7.11 -1.93 5.42
CA ALA A 70 5.73 -1.67 5.04
C ALA A 70 5.52 -1.73 3.52
N LEU A 71 6.51 -1.27 2.74
CA LEU A 71 6.51 -1.40 1.30
C LEU A 71 6.55 -2.87 0.86
N GLN A 72 7.38 -3.70 1.50
CA GLN A 72 7.50 -5.13 1.22
C GLN A 72 6.18 -5.86 1.52
N LYS A 73 5.62 -5.66 2.73
CA LYS A 73 4.34 -6.27 3.12
C LYS A 73 3.19 -5.85 2.19
N PHE A 74 3.18 -4.58 1.77
CA PHE A 74 2.23 -4.09 0.77
C PHE A 74 2.37 -4.81 -0.58
N ASP A 75 3.60 -4.96 -1.11
CA ASP A 75 3.86 -5.64 -2.39
C ASP A 75 3.40 -7.10 -2.36
N ASP A 76 3.74 -7.82 -1.29
CA ASP A 76 3.40 -9.24 -1.09
C ASP A 76 1.87 -9.43 -1.01
N MET A 77 1.18 -8.58 -0.24
CA MET A 77 -0.28 -8.65 -0.09
C MET A 77 -1.02 -8.19 -1.35
N ALA A 78 -0.57 -7.12 -2.01
CA ALA A 78 -1.22 -6.62 -3.21
C ALA A 78 -1.07 -7.59 -4.39
N THR A 79 0.09 -8.25 -4.50
CA THR A 79 0.29 -9.33 -5.48
C THR A 79 -0.65 -10.50 -5.20
N THR A 80 -0.81 -10.90 -3.93
CA THR A 80 -1.73 -11.97 -3.54
C THR A 80 -3.19 -11.61 -3.83
N ALA A 81 -3.59 -10.36 -3.55
CA ALA A 81 -4.94 -9.84 -3.76
C ALA A 81 -5.40 -9.87 -5.24
N LEU A 82 -4.46 -9.83 -6.19
CA LEU A 82 -4.77 -9.96 -7.62
C LEU A 82 -4.83 -11.41 -8.12
N THR A 83 -4.33 -12.36 -7.34
CA THR A 83 -4.43 -13.80 -7.66
C THR A 83 -5.69 -14.44 -7.11
N ILE A 84 -6.27 -13.87 -6.06
CA ILE A 84 -7.49 -14.35 -5.41
C ILE A 84 -8.68 -13.58 -5.99
N HIS A 85 -9.65 -14.29 -6.58
CA HIS A 85 -10.87 -13.66 -7.07
C HIS A 85 -11.67 -13.06 -5.91
N GLY A 86 -12.05 -11.79 -6.02
CA GLY A 86 -12.87 -11.08 -5.03
C GLY A 86 -12.11 -10.05 -4.18
N SER A 87 -10.78 -10.03 -4.22
CA SER A 87 -9.96 -9.05 -3.48
C SER A 87 -9.48 -7.84 -4.29
N GLU A 88 -10.12 -7.58 -5.43
CA GLU A 88 -9.76 -6.47 -6.32
C GLU A 88 -10.21 -5.10 -5.77
N GLU A 89 -11.24 -5.06 -4.91
CA GLU A 89 -11.76 -3.82 -4.33
C GLU A 89 -10.75 -3.18 -3.36
N GLN A 90 -9.99 -3.99 -2.63
CA GLN A 90 -9.00 -3.50 -1.67
C GLN A 90 -7.82 -2.89 -2.40
N LEU A 91 -7.48 -3.44 -3.57
CA LEU A 91 -6.50 -2.82 -4.46
C LEU A 91 -6.97 -1.43 -4.89
N LEU A 92 -8.22 -1.28 -5.32
CA LEU A 92 -8.77 0.02 -5.69
C LEU A 92 -8.72 1.01 -4.52
N GLN A 93 -9.08 0.57 -3.31
CA GLN A 93 -8.97 1.41 -2.10
C GLN A 93 -7.52 1.81 -1.79
N ALA A 94 -6.57 0.89 -1.98
CA ALA A 94 -5.14 1.19 -1.83
C ALA A 94 -4.65 2.18 -2.90
N VAL A 95 -5.05 2.03 -4.16
CA VAL A 95 -4.71 2.98 -5.24
C VAL A 95 -5.27 4.36 -4.90
N ARG A 96 -6.54 4.47 -4.49
CA ARG A 96 -7.14 5.74 -4.01
C ARG A 96 -6.33 6.33 -2.86
N ALA A 97 -5.91 5.50 -1.90
CA ALA A 97 -5.08 5.92 -0.78
C ALA A 97 -3.73 6.50 -1.21
N ILE A 98 -3.04 5.83 -2.12
CA ILE A 98 -1.70 6.19 -2.60
C ILE A 98 -1.74 7.50 -3.39
N TYR A 99 -2.75 7.67 -4.23
CA TYR A 99 -2.89 8.83 -5.12
C TYR A 99 -3.62 10.02 -4.48
N ALA A 100 -4.05 9.91 -3.22
CA ALA A 100 -4.69 11.01 -2.51
C ALA A 100 -3.78 12.26 -2.48
N PRO A 101 -4.32 13.47 -2.73
CA PRO A 101 -3.51 14.70 -2.78
C PRO A 101 -2.65 14.95 -1.53
N SER A 102 -3.14 14.56 -0.35
CA SER A 102 -2.44 14.70 0.93
C SER A 102 -1.21 13.81 1.08
N ARG A 103 -1.05 12.80 0.22
CA ARG A 103 -0.01 11.76 0.30
C ARG A 103 0.98 11.79 -0.85
N ARG A 104 0.64 12.49 -1.95
CA ARG A 104 1.38 12.52 -3.21
C ARG A 104 2.88 12.75 -3.08
N ALA A 105 3.31 13.69 -2.23
CA ALA A 105 4.74 14.06 -2.11
C ALA A 105 5.63 12.95 -1.52
N ASN A 106 5.04 11.97 -0.85
CA ASN A 106 5.76 10.94 -0.09
C ASN A 106 5.51 9.53 -0.64
N ALA A 107 4.64 9.40 -1.65
CA ALA A 107 4.10 8.13 -2.12
C ALA A 107 4.91 7.47 -3.25
N ASP A 108 6.04 8.04 -3.69
CA ASP A 108 6.68 7.66 -4.96
C ASP A 108 7.02 6.16 -5.06
N GLN A 109 7.56 5.55 -3.99
CA GLN A 109 7.86 4.11 -3.99
C GLN A 109 6.58 3.26 -4.02
N LEU A 110 5.54 3.65 -3.26
CA LEU A 110 4.24 2.98 -3.29
C LEU A 110 3.57 3.09 -4.67
N ARG A 111 3.64 4.26 -5.32
CA ARG A 111 3.15 4.48 -6.68
C ARG A 111 3.85 3.55 -7.66
N HIS A 112 5.18 3.47 -7.59
CA HIS A 112 5.94 2.58 -8.45
C HIS A 112 5.54 1.11 -8.26
N VAL A 113 5.44 0.65 -7.00
CA VAL A 113 5.04 -0.72 -6.68
C VAL A 113 3.63 -1.03 -7.21
N ILE A 114 2.63 -0.21 -6.86
CA ILE A 114 1.25 -0.49 -7.27
C ILE A 114 1.06 -0.45 -8.78
N VAL A 115 1.76 0.46 -9.48
CA VAL A 115 1.75 0.53 -10.94
C VAL A 115 2.37 -0.72 -11.56
N LYS A 116 3.51 -1.18 -11.04
CA LYS A 116 4.18 -2.40 -11.53
C LYS A 116 3.31 -3.64 -11.35
N ILE A 117 2.64 -3.77 -10.20
CA ILE A 117 1.69 -4.84 -9.89
C ILE A 117 0.52 -4.82 -10.88
N CYS A 118 -0.14 -3.67 -11.05
CA CYS A 118 -1.25 -3.53 -12.00
C CYS A 118 -0.81 -3.81 -13.45
N ALA A 119 0.38 -3.36 -13.86
CA ALA A 119 0.93 -3.63 -15.17
C ALA A 119 1.21 -5.13 -15.41
N ASN A 120 1.71 -5.86 -14.40
CA ASN A 120 1.86 -7.32 -14.48
C ASN A 120 0.50 -8.01 -14.68
N HIS A 121 -0.52 -7.56 -13.95
CA HIS A 121 -1.87 -8.10 -14.05
C HIS A 121 -2.52 -7.84 -15.41
N VAL A 122 -2.36 -6.63 -15.94
CA VAL A 122 -2.78 -6.26 -17.30
C VAL A 122 -2.10 -7.16 -18.34
N GLN A 123 -0.79 -7.40 -18.20
CA GLN A 123 -0.03 -8.26 -19.10
C GLN A 123 -0.49 -9.73 -19.04
N GLY A 124 -0.82 -10.22 -17.85
CA GLY A 124 -1.45 -11.54 -17.67
C GLY A 124 -2.75 -11.65 -18.46
N PHE A 125 -3.65 -10.68 -18.28
CA PHE A 125 -4.91 -10.63 -19.00
C PHE A 125 -4.73 -10.64 -20.52
N ILE A 126 -3.84 -9.79 -21.05
CA ILE A 126 -3.55 -9.73 -22.49
C ILE A 126 -3.02 -11.08 -23.01
N SER A 127 -2.28 -11.81 -22.18
CA SER A 127 -1.72 -13.12 -22.54
C SER A 127 -2.74 -14.27 -22.42
N GLY A 128 -3.98 -13.98 -22.03
CA GLY A 128 -5.08 -14.95 -21.93
C GLY A 128 -5.22 -15.65 -20.58
N SER A 129 -4.67 -15.10 -19.48
CA SER A 129 -4.99 -15.61 -18.14
C SER A 129 -6.44 -15.31 -17.73
N HIS A 130 -6.99 -16.11 -16.81
CA HIS A 130 -8.33 -15.91 -16.22
C HIS A 130 -8.42 -14.70 -15.26
N THR A 131 -7.58 -13.68 -15.44
CA THR A 131 -7.53 -12.48 -14.60
C THR A 131 -8.60 -11.47 -15.03
N THR A 132 -9.34 -10.88 -14.09
CA THR A 132 -10.32 -9.83 -14.40
C THR A 132 -9.65 -8.46 -14.37
N MET A 133 -10.07 -7.55 -15.26
CA MET A 133 -9.52 -6.18 -15.36
C MET A 133 -10.49 -5.08 -14.92
N ALA A 134 -11.72 -5.42 -14.53
CA ALA A 134 -12.79 -4.45 -14.31
C ALA A 134 -12.38 -3.31 -13.35
N LEU A 135 -11.77 -3.66 -12.21
CA LEU A 135 -11.40 -2.68 -11.19
C LEU A 135 -10.13 -1.88 -11.51
N VAL A 136 -9.21 -2.45 -12.29
CA VAL A 136 -8.06 -1.69 -12.82
C VAL A 136 -8.56 -0.63 -13.81
N PHE A 137 -9.50 -0.98 -14.69
CA PHE A 137 -10.11 -0.01 -15.60
C PHE A 137 -10.94 1.06 -14.87
N GLU A 138 -11.68 0.69 -13.83
CA GLU A 138 -12.39 1.66 -12.98
C GLU A 138 -11.40 2.64 -12.32
N SER A 139 -10.31 2.11 -11.74
CA SER A 139 -9.24 2.93 -11.15
C SER A 139 -8.66 3.93 -12.15
N MET A 140 -8.46 3.49 -13.40
CA MET A 140 -7.97 4.35 -14.47
C MET A 140 -8.95 5.47 -14.78
N ASP A 141 -10.26 5.23 -14.79
CA ASP A 141 -11.26 6.28 -15.06
C ASP A 141 -11.25 7.35 -13.96
N GLU A 142 -11.26 6.89 -12.71
CA GLU A 142 -11.32 7.74 -11.52
C GLU A 142 -10.03 8.54 -11.27
N LEU A 143 -8.86 7.97 -11.56
CA LEU A 143 -7.56 8.52 -11.17
C LEU A 143 -6.66 8.76 -12.39
N PRO A 144 -6.70 9.97 -12.99
CA PRO A 144 -5.92 10.28 -14.20
C PRO A 144 -4.40 10.15 -14.03
N ASP A 145 -3.88 10.47 -12.85
CA ASP A 145 -2.44 10.35 -12.56
C ASP A 145 -2.03 8.87 -12.52
N PHE A 146 -2.84 8.01 -11.89
CA PHE A 146 -2.61 6.56 -11.89
C PHE A 146 -2.69 5.98 -13.30
N ARG A 147 -3.69 6.40 -14.09
CA ARG A 147 -3.82 6.01 -15.50
C ARG A 147 -2.55 6.35 -16.29
N SER A 148 -2.02 7.55 -16.06
CA SER A 148 -0.82 8.04 -16.78
C SER A 148 0.41 7.20 -16.42
N ASP A 149 0.65 6.98 -15.12
CA ASP A 149 1.77 6.15 -14.65
C ASP A 149 1.66 4.71 -15.18
N LEU A 150 0.45 4.13 -15.19
CA LEU A 150 0.22 2.78 -15.69
C LEU A 150 0.50 2.67 -17.19
N PHE A 151 0.05 3.63 -17.99
CA PHE A 151 0.36 3.62 -19.42
C PHE A 151 1.86 3.82 -19.70
N GLU A 152 2.54 4.66 -18.92
CA GLU A 152 3.98 4.85 -19.03
C GLU A 152 4.73 3.53 -18.73
N GLU A 153 4.38 2.85 -17.65
CA GLU A 153 4.95 1.54 -17.29
C GLU A 153 4.64 0.46 -18.34
N MET A 154 3.43 0.45 -18.92
CA MET A 154 3.11 -0.49 -19.99
C MET A 154 3.91 -0.19 -21.27
N ALA A 155 4.12 1.09 -21.59
CA ALA A 155 4.86 1.51 -22.76
C ALA A 155 6.36 1.18 -22.67
N THR A 156 6.95 1.15 -21.46
CA THR A 156 8.35 0.73 -21.28
C THR A 156 8.54 -0.76 -21.54
N ARG A 157 7.51 -1.59 -21.31
CA ARG A 157 7.54 -3.05 -21.49
C ARG A 157 7.36 -3.51 -22.94
N TRP A 158 6.80 -2.66 -23.81
CA TRP A 158 6.56 -2.98 -25.22
C TRP A 158 7.64 -2.45 -26.17
N LYS A 159 8.72 -1.89 -25.63
CA LYS A 159 9.94 -1.58 -26.39
C LYS A 159 10.83 -2.81 -26.51
#